data_AF-A0A8T9Q2F1-F1
#
_entry.id   AF-A0A8T9Q2F1-F1
#
_cell.length_a   1.000
_cell.length_b   1.000
_cell.length_c   1.000
_cell.angle_alpha   90.00
_cell.angle_beta   90.00
_cell.angle_gamma   90.00
#
_symmetry.space_group_name_H-M   'P 1'
#
loop_
_entity.id
_entity.type
_entity.pdbx_description
1 polymer ?
#
loop_
_entity_poly.entity_id
_entity_poly.type
_entity_poly.pdbx_seq_one_letter_code
_entity_poly.pdbx_strand_id
1 'polypeptide(L)'
;MRLTHLPTLLPLLLLSCCSASSTAEEPSRFTPTPEFSHYWKQGKAELTSYAVEQARYGEMRQAEAVLVFVTEDLSKKRQVKLDNPAASPQDVLPVLKLNLSEKFLTGIYPYSILTSVFTPLDPKLSTVKVSTSVQEWCGNAFTQFNQRGAGYALSQKSYFESEGDVESKLGPAVLEDGLWNQIRLHPEALPTGQQQLIPSTIYCRLQHQPLRPTPATLSLTDAPVGRFGGAAALAYTISYPAR
;
A
#
# COMPACT_ATOMS: atom_id res chain seq x y z
N MET A 1 56.96 49.99 -48.95
CA MET A 1 57.17 48.52 -48.87
C MET A 1 55.81 47.87 -48.73
N ARG A 2 55.39 47.09 -49.74
CA ARG A 2 54.13 46.34 -49.73
C ARG A 2 54.31 45.09 -48.87
N LEU A 3 53.49 44.90 -47.84
CA LEU A 3 53.39 43.63 -47.10
C LEU A 3 52.07 42.97 -47.48
N THR A 4 52.22 41.83 -48.15
CA THR A 4 51.19 40.94 -48.66
C THR A 4 50.58 40.09 -47.56
N HIS A 5 49.27 39.87 -47.64
CA HIS A 5 48.47 38.99 -46.79
C HIS A 5 48.92 37.53 -46.84
N LEU A 6 48.83 36.83 -45.70
CA LEU A 6 48.81 35.38 -45.62
C LEU A 6 47.59 34.96 -44.77
N PRO A 7 46.55 34.31 -45.34
CA PRO A 7 45.44 33.81 -44.56
C PRO A 7 45.80 32.45 -43.98
N THR A 8 45.86 32.34 -42.66
CA THR A 8 45.97 31.06 -41.95
C THR A 8 44.63 30.34 -41.98
N LEU A 9 44.56 29.24 -42.74
CA LEU A 9 43.48 28.25 -42.73
C LEU A 9 43.49 27.49 -41.39
N LEU A 10 42.44 27.68 -40.59
CA LEU A 10 42.17 26.92 -39.37
C LEU A 10 41.46 25.61 -39.77
N PRO A 11 41.95 24.42 -39.38
CA PRO A 11 41.27 23.17 -39.69
C PRO A 11 40.04 23.04 -38.78
N LEU A 12 38.85 23.00 -39.40
CA LEU A 12 37.59 22.72 -38.73
C LEU A 12 37.53 21.22 -38.39
N LEU A 13 37.83 20.88 -37.14
CA LEU A 13 37.69 19.52 -36.61
C LEU A 13 36.19 19.22 -36.40
N LEU A 14 35.56 18.53 -37.35
CA LEU A 14 34.20 18.02 -37.20
C LEU A 14 34.22 16.80 -36.26
N LEU A 15 34.10 17.05 -34.95
CA LEU A 15 33.78 16.02 -33.97
C LEU A 15 32.36 15.52 -34.22
N SER A 16 32.27 14.41 -34.95
CA SER A 16 31.06 13.60 -35.05
C SER A 16 30.79 12.96 -33.69
N CYS A 17 29.98 13.62 -32.86
CA CYS A 17 29.42 13.02 -31.66
C CYS A 17 28.41 11.95 -32.10
N CYS A 18 28.87 10.69 -32.17
CA CYS A 18 27.99 9.54 -32.10
C CYS A 18 27.34 9.54 -30.71
N SER A 19 26.19 10.19 -30.60
CA SER A 19 25.29 10.01 -29.47
C SER A 19 24.83 8.56 -29.49
N ALA A 20 25.48 7.72 -28.68
CA ALA A 20 24.97 6.40 -28.37
C ALA A 20 23.61 6.59 -27.71
N SER A 21 22.55 6.29 -28.45
CA SER A 21 21.19 6.22 -27.96
C SER A 21 21.16 5.18 -26.85
N SER A 22 21.28 5.62 -25.60
CA SER A 22 20.90 4.82 -24.44
C SER A 22 19.40 4.60 -24.56
N THR A 23 19.02 3.48 -25.16
CA THR A 23 17.69 2.92 -24.97
C THR A 23 17.60 2.55 -23.50
N ALA A 24 17.06 3.48 -22.70
CA ALA A 24 16.56 3.12 -21.39
C ALA A 24 15.56 1.97 -21.61
N GLU A 25 15.89 0.77 -21.13
CA GLU A 25 14.94 -0.33 -21.10
C GLU A 25 13.70 0.18 -20.36
N GLU A 26 12.57 0.27 -21.09
CA GLU A 26 11.26 0.44 -20.48
C GLU A 26 11.13 -0.61 -19.37
N PRO A 27 10.79 -0.24 -18.13
CA PRO A 27 10.68 -1.21 -17.06
C PRO A 27 9.70 -2.29 -17.50
N SER A 28 10.20 -3.54 -17.56
CA SER A 28 9.43 -4.73 -17.87
C SER A 28 8.11 -4.68 -17.10
N ARG A 29 6.99 -4.57 -17.84
CA ARG A 29 5.66 -4.57 -17.25
C ARG A 29 5.41 -5.94 -16.62
N PHE A 30 5.01 -5.96 -15.36
CA PHE A 30 4.61 -7.21 -14.68
C PHE A 30 3.62 -7.99 -15.54
N THR A 31 3.97 -9.23 -15.84
CA THR A 31 3.11 -10.18 -16.55
C THR A 31 2.68 -11.25 -15.55
N PRO A 32 1.39 -11.30 -15.18
CA PRO A 32 0.90 -12.31 -14.26
C PRO A 32 0.98 -13.71 -14.87
N THR A 33 1.15 -14.73 -14.02
CA THR A 33 1.10 -16.12 -14.47
C THR A 33 -0.32 -16.49 -14.93
N PRO A 34 -0.47 -17.58 -15.70
CA PRO A 34 -1.79 -18.11 -16.07
C PRO A 34 -2.66 -18.43 -14.85
N GLU A 35 -2.09 -19.02 -13.80
CA GLU A 35 -2.78 -19.39 -12.56
C GLU A 35 -3.29 -18.15 -11.83
N PHE A 36 -2.44 -17.13 -11.71
CA PHE A 36 -2.82 -15.84 -11.14
C PHE A 36 -3.99 -15.23 -11.93
N SER A 37 -3.88 -15.21 -13.26
CA SER A 37 -4.91 -14.61 -14.12
C SER A 37 -6.23 -15.38 -14.03
N HIS A 38 -6.18 -16.71 -13.98
CA HIS A 38 -7.36 -17.55 -13.80
C HIS A 38 -8.07 -17.25 -12.48
N TYR A 39 -7.33 -17.06 -11.38
CA TYR A 39 -7.92 -16.79 -10.07
C TYR A 39 -8.42 -15.35 -9.93
N TRP A 40 -7.57 -14.36 -10.25
CA TRP A 40 -7.79 -12.96 -9.94
C TRP A 40 -8.49 -12.16 -11.05
N LYS A 41 -8.39 -12.59 -12.32
CA LYS A 41 -8.97 -11.86 -13.47
C LYS A 41 -10.29 -12.45 -13.99
N GLN A 42 -10.96 -13.29 -13.20
CA GLN A 42 -12.24 -13.91 -13.55
C GLN A 42 -13.47 -13.01 -13.33
N GLY A 43 -13.28 -11.72 -13.00
CA GLY A 43 -14.38 -10.78 -12.76
C GLY A 43 -15.17 -11.01 -11.46
N LYS A 44 -14.56 -11.70 -10.48
CA LYS A 44 -15.15 -11.98 -9.15
C LYS A 44 -14.30 -11.36 -8.04
N ALA A 45 -14.88 -11.27 -6.85
CA ALA A 45 -14.16 -10.92 -5.62
C ALA A 45 -13.97 -12.17 -4.74
N GLU A 46 -12.85 -12.22 -4.03
CA GLU A 46 -12.67 -13.13 -2.88
C GLU A 46 -13.30 -12.46 -1.65
N LEU A 47 -14.10 -13.22 -0.91
CA LEU A 47 -14.76 -12.77 0.32
C LEU A 47 -14.34 -13.68 1.46
N THR A 48 -13.85 -13.10 2.56
CA THR A 48 -13.59 -13.84 3.80
C THR A 48 -14.18 -13.09 4.99
N SER A 49 -14.76 -13.82 5.94
CA SER A 49 -15.33 -13.25 7.16
C SER A 49 -14.76 -13.92 8.41
N TYR A 50 -14.64 -13.14 9.48
CA TYR A 50 -14.05 -13.56 10.74
C TYR A 50 -14.87 -13.03 11.92
N ALA A 51 -15.02 -13.87 12.94
CA ALA A 51 -15.35 -13.40 14.28
C ALA A 51 -14.08 -12.85 14.91
N VAL A 52 -14.15 -11.62 15.44
CA VAL A 52 -13.00 -10.88 15.98
C VAL A 52 -13.29 -10.48 17.42
N GLU A 53 -12.30 -10.61 18.30
CA GLU A 53 -12.34 -10.02 19.64
C GLU A 53 -11.60 -8.68 19.61
N GLN A 54 -12.36 -7.59 19.63
CA GLN A 54 -11.85 -6.22 19.49
C GLN A 54 -11.71 -5.54 20.85
N ALA A 55 -10.50 -5.14 21.21
CA ALA A 55 -10.27 -4.34 22.42
C ALA A 55 -10.67 -2.87 22.20
N ARG A 56 -11.57 -2.32 23.01
CA ARG A 56 -11.89 -0.88 23.02
C ARG A 56 -12.40 -0.44 24.39
N TYR A 57 -11.86 0.66 24.90
CA TYR A 57 -12.17 1.21 26.23
C TYR A 57 -11.98 0.20 27.38
N GLY A 58 -10.91 -0.59 27.34
CA GLY A 58 -10.56 -1.56 28.38
C GLY A 58 -11.39 -2.85 28.37
N GLU A 59 -12.33 -3.01 27.43
CA GLU A 59 -13.17 -4.21 27.29
C GLU A 59 -12.90 -4.91 25.96
N MET A 60 -12.98 -6.25 25.97
CA MET A 60 -13.03 -7.06 24.75
C MET A 60 -14.47 -7.09 24.22
N ARG A 61 -14.64 -6.77 22.94
CA ARG A 61 -15.93 -6.73 22.24
C ARG A 61 -15.96 -7.79 21.16
N GLN A 62 -17.11 -8.42 20.96
CA GLN A 62 -17.33 -9.25 19.78
C GLN A 62 -17.52 -8.34 18.56
N ALA A 63 -16.77 -8.62 17.50
CA ALA A 63 -16.73 -7.88 16.26
C ALA A 63 -16.86 -8.84 15.07
N GLU A 64 -17.40 -8.32 13.98
CA GLU A 64 -17.40 -9.01 12.68
C GLU A 64 -16.43 -8.28 11.76
N ALA A 65 -15.50 -9.02 11.15
CA ALA A 65 -14.63 -8.51 10.10
C ALA A 65 -14.95 -9.21 8.77
N VAL A 66 -15.13 -8.42 7.71
CA VAL A 66 -15.35 -8.90 6.34
C VAL A 66 -14.29 -8.29 5.43
N LEU A 67 -13.51 -9.14 4.76
CA LEU A 67 -12.47 -8.75 3.82
C LEU A 67 -12.93 -9.09 2.41
N VAL A 68 -12.92 -8.09 1.54
CA VAL A 68 -13.27 -8.21 0.11
C VAL A 68 -12.04 -7.89 -0.73
N PHE A 69 -11.52 -8.87 -1.45
CA PHE A 69 -10.39 -8.70 -2.36
C PHE A 69 -10.85 -8.73 -3.81
N VAL A 70 -10.40 -7.77 -4.62
CA VAL A 70 -10.73 -7.69 -6.05
C VAL A 70 -9.64 -6.98 -6.84
N THR A 71 -9.36 -7.44 -8.06
CA THR A 71 -8.47 -6.68 -8.96
C THR A 71 -9.20 -5.52 -9.61
N GLU A 72 -8.60 -4.34 -9.61
CA GLU A 72 -9.15 -3.15 -10.25
C GLU A 72 -8.06 -2.33 -10.94
N ASP A 73 -8.44 -1.51 -11.91
CA ASP A 73 -7.56 -0.55 -12.54
C ASP A 73 -7.66 0.81 -11.82
N LEU A 74 -6.53 1.26 -11.28
CA LEU A 74 -6.37 2.55 -10.62
C LEU A 74 -5.64 3.54 -11.55
N SER A 75 -5.93 4.83 -11.42
CA SER A 75 -5.10 5.88 -12.01
C SER A 75 -3.77 5.97 -11.26
N LYS A 76 -2.63 5.85 -11.95
CA LYS A 76 -1.28 6.09 -11.37
C LYS A 76 -1.19 7.48 -10.77
N LYS A 77 -1.69 8.48 -11.51
CA LYS A 77 -1.58 9.89 -11.12
C LYS A 77 -2.54 10.28 -10.01
N ARG A 78 -3.80 9.87 -10.11
CA ARG A 78 -4.89 10.34 -9.22
C ARG A 78 -5.18 9.37 -8.08
N GLN A 79 -4.76 8.11 -8.19
CA GLN A 79 -5.02 7.04 -7.21
C GLN A 79 -6.51 6.89 -6.87
N VAL A 80 -7.31 6.89 -7.93
CA VAL A 80 -8.76 6.59 -7.94
C VAL A 80 -9.03 5.51 -8.97
N LYS A 81 -10.13 4.77 -8.79
CA LYS A 81 -10.57 3.77 -9.77
C LYS A 81 -10.78 4.43 -11.12
N LEU A 82 -10.37 3.75 -12.20
CA LEU A 82 -10.65 4.16 -13.57
C LEU A 82 -11.99 3.56 -14.02
N ASP A 83 -12.91 4.42 -14.45
CA ASP A 83 -14.17 3.97 -15.05
C ASP A 83 -14.01 3.52 -16.50
N ASN A 84 -13.06 4.14 -17.23
CA ASN A 84 -12.68 3.75 -18.58
C ASN A 84 -11.14 3.68 -18.72
N PRO A 85 -10.52 2.55 -18.35
CA PRO A 85 -9.07 2.36 -18.46
C PRO A 85 -8.53 2.56 -19.89
N ALA A 86 -9.32 2.20 -20.91
CA ALA A 86 -8.93 2.29 -22.31
C ALA A 86 -8.77 3.74 -22.81
N ALA A 87 -9.40 4.73 -22.15
CA ALA A 87 -9.25 6.14 -22.50
C ALA A 87 -7.89 6.73 -22.07
N SER A 88 -7.16 6.07 -21.16
CA SER A 88 -5.86 6.57 -20.65
C SER A 88 -4.93 5.41 -20.28
N PRO A 89 -4.54 4.56 -21.25
CA PRO A 89 -3.78 3.32 -20.99
C PRO A 89 -2.45 3.54 -20.26
N GLN A 90 -1.80 4.69 -20.46
CA GLN A 90 -0.57 5.09 -19.77
C GLN A 90 -0.75 5.33 -18.27
N ASP A 91 -1.96 5.72 -17.84
CA ASP A 91 -2.30 6.02 -16.44
C ASP A 91 -2.88 4.79 -15.71
N VAL A 92 -3.06 3.66 -16.40
CA VAL A 92 -3.59 2.43 -15.81
C VAL A 92 -2.57 1.75 -14.91
N LEU A 93 -2.93 1.56 -13.64
CA LEU A 93 -2.22 0.77 -12.64
C LEU A 93 -3.14 -0.35 -12.13
N PRO A 94 -2.94 -1.59 -12.59
CA PRO A 94 -3.65 -2.73 -12.03
C PRO A 94 -3.25 -2.94 -10.57
N VAL A 95 -4.23 -3.04 -9.67
CA VAL A 95 -4.04 -3.26 -8.25
C VAL A 95 -4.91 -4.40 -7.74
N LEU A 96 -4.49 -5.06 -6.67
CA LEU A 96 -5.38 -5.76 -5.76
C LEU A 96 -5.92 -4.74 -4.77
N LYS A 97 -7.24 -4.60 -4.73
CA LYS A 97 -7.94 -3.82 -3.72
C LYS A 97 -8.44 -4.77 -2.64
N LEU A 98 -8.13 -4.46 -1.39
CA LEU A 98 -8.82 -4.98 -0.21
C LEU A 98 -9.78 -3.92 0.32
N ASN A 99 -11.00 -4.31 0.65
CA ASN A 99 -11.85 -3.60 1.60
C ASN A 99 -12.04 -4.48 2.85
N LEU A 100 -11.48 -4.05 3.98
CA LEU A 100 -11.70 -4.63 5.30
C LEU A 100 -12.77 -3.81 6.02
N SER A 101 -13.96 -4.39 6.19
CA SER A 101 -15.05 -3.84 7.00
C SER A 101 -15.02 -4.50 8.38
N GLU A 102 -14.95 -3.70 9.44
CA GLU A 102 -15.03 -4.18 10.83
C GLU A 102 -16.17 -3.47 11.58
N LYS A 103 -17.02 -4.25 12.25
CA LYS A 103 -18.20 -3.74 12.96
C LYS A 103 -18.30 -4.34 14.36
N PHE A 104 -18.52 -3.48 15.35
CA PHE A 104 -18.72 -3.88 16.74
C PHE A 104 -19.47 -2.81 17.55
N LEU A 105 -19.90 -3.17 18.75
CA LEU A 105 -20.58 -2.25 19.68
C LEU A 105 -19.66 -1.86 20.84
N THR A 106 -19.79 -0.62 21.31
CA THR A 106 -19.31 -0.18 22.63
C THR A 106 -20.50 0.29 23.46
N GLY A 107 -21.08 -0.61 24.26
CA GLY A 107 -22.42 -0.41 24.81
C GLY A 107 -23.45 -0.30 23.69
N ILE A 108 -24.08 0.88 23.55
CA ILE A 108 -25.05 1.15 22.48
C ILE A 108 -24.44 1.78 21.22
N TYR A 109 -23.15 2.13 21.23
CA TYR A 109 -22.50 2.90 20.18
C TYR A 109 -21.95 1.94 19.11
N PRO A 110 -22.50 1.95 17.88
CA PRO A 110 -22.02 1.09 16.81
C PRO A 110 -20.80 1.69 16.11
N TYR A 111 -19.70 0.96 16.15
CA TYR A 111 -18.54 1.23 15.32
C TYR A 111 -18.72 0.57 13.96
N SER A 112 -18.55 1.37 12.90
CA SER A 112 -18.41 0.90 11.53
C SER A 112 -17.11 1.44 10.96
N ILE A 113 -16.16 0.52 10.71
CA ILE A 113 -14.83 0.84 10.24
C ILE A 113 -14.65 0.22 8.85
N LEU A 114 -14.14 0.99 7.89
CA LEU A 114 -13.77 0.49 6.57
C LEU A 114 -12.35 0.92 6.23
N THR A 115 -11.48 -0.05 5.99
CA THR A 115 -10.11 0.16 5.49
C THR A 115 -9.98 -0.37 4.07
N SER A 116 -9.65 0.50 3.13
CA SER A 116 -9.36 0.15 1.74
C SER A 116 -7.87 0.20 1.48
N VAL A 117 -7.29 -0.87 0.93
CA VAL A 117 -5.85 -1.01 0.64
C VAL A 117 -5.67 -1.30 -0.84
N PHE A 118 -4.82 -0.53 -1.52
CA PHE A 118 -4.58 -0.64 -2.95
C PHE A 118 -3.11 -0.98 -3.20
N THR A 119 -2.84 -2.24 -3.54
CA THR A 119 -1.48 -2.74 -3.79
C THR A 119 -1.33 -3.12 -5.26
N PRO A 120 -0.34 -2.57 -6.00
CA PRO A 120 -0.10 -2.96 -7.38
C PRO A 120 0.13 -4.46 -7.51
N LEU A 121 -0.28 -5.03 -8.64
CA LEU A 121 -0.03 -6.45 -8.93
C LEU A 121 1.46 -6.74 -9.18
N ASP A 122 2.21 -5.72 -9.61
CA ASP A 122 3.66 -5.79 -9.79
C ASP A 122 4.37 -5.89 -8.42
N PRO A 123 5.08 -7.00 -8.12
CA PRO A 123 5.74 -7.20 -6.83
C PRO A 123 6.85 -6.18 -6.54
N LYS A 124 7.34 -5.46 -7.55
CA LYS A 124 8.37 -4.42 -7.37
C LYS A 124 7.81 -3.13 -6.79
N LEU A 125 6.49 -2.98 -6.76
CA LEU A 125 5.82 -1.77 -6.30
C LEU A 125 5.16 -1.98 -4.94
N SER A 126 5.26 -0.96 -4.08
CA SER A 126 4.62 -0.95 -2.77
C SER A 126 3.14 -0.57 -2.86
N THR A 127 2.40 -0.80 -1.78
CA THR A 127 1.03 -0.31 -1.61
C THR A 127 0.96 1.18 -1.89
N VAL A 128 0.14 1.59 -2.87
CA VAL A 128 0.10 2.97 -3.36
C VAL A 128 -0.86 3.86 -2.58
N LYS A 129 -1.86 3.24 -1.94
CA LYS A 129 -2.89 3.95 -1.20
C LYS A 129 -3.50 3.07 -0.11
N VAL A 130 -3.75 3.67 1.05
CA VAL A 130 -4.61 3.12 2.10
C VAL A 130 -5.57 4.22 2.53
N SER A 131 -6.84 3.91 2.74
CA SER A 131 -7.82 4.85 3.29
C SER A 131 -8.71 4.16 4.30
N THR A 132 -8.91 4.79 5.45
CA THR A 132 -9.66 4.24 6.57
C THR A 132 -10.69 5.26 7.03
N SER A 133 -11.96 4.85 7.08
CA SER A 133 -13.04 5.64 7.66
C SER A 133 -13.61 4.96 8.89
N VAL A 134 -13.91 5.75 9.92
CA VAL A 134 -14.57 5.31 11.14
C VAL A 134 -15.81 6.16 11.35
N GLN A 135 -16.94 5.50 11.57
CA GLN A 135 -18.23 6.13 11.86
C GLN A 135 -18.84 5.48 13.09
N GLU A 136 -19.24 6.32 14.05
CA GLU A 136 -19.92 5.92 15.27
C GLU A 136 -20.71 7.10 15.84
N TRP A 137 -21.49 6.90 16.90
CA TRP A 137 -22.44 7.92 17.36
C TRP A 137 -21.79 9.14 18.03
N CYS A 138 -20.61 9.00 18.63
CA CYS A 138 -19.85 10.10 19.21
C CYS A 138 -18.97 10.84 18.21
N GLY A 139 -18.86 10.40 16.95
CA GLY A 139 -18.05 11.09 15.95
C GLY A 139 -17.67 10.27 14.72
N ASN A 140 -16.84 10.88 13.88
CA ASN A 140 -16.25 10.25 12.71
C ASN A 140 -14.79 10.67 12.55
N ALA A 141 -14.05 9.82 11.83
CA ALA A 141 -12.68 10.10 11.44
C ALA A 141 -12.38 9.48 10.08
N PHE A 142 -11.45 10.09 9.36
CA PHE A 142 -10.93 9.62 8.08
C PHE A 142 -9.41 9.77 8.06
N THR A 143 -8.73 8.73 7.60
CA THR A 143 -7.27 8.70 7.43
C THR A 143 -6.96 8.18 6.04
N GLN A 144 -6.02 8.80 5.34
CA GLN A 144 -5.56 8.33 4.03
C GLN A 144 -4.06 8.48 3.88
N PHE A 145 -3.43 7.41 3.40
CA PHE A 145 -2.07 7.40 2.85
C PHE A 145 -2.11 7.37 1.34
N ASN A 146 -1.25 8.17 0.72
CA ASN A 146 -0.99 8.16 -0.71
C ASN A 146 0.51 8.11 -0.94
N GLN A 147 1.01 7.08 -1.62
CA GLN A 147 2.44 6.99 -1.95
C GLN A 147 2.86 8.18 -2.82
N ARG A 148 3.93 8.87 -2.42
CA ARG A 148 4.53 10.00 -3.15
C ARG A 148 6.05 9.86 -3.08
N GLY A 149 6.69 9.61 -4.22
CA GLY A 149 8.11 9.27 -4.27
C GLY A 149 8.38 8.00 -3.46
N ALA A 150 9.40 8.03 -2.61
CA ALA A 150 9.76 6.91 -1.75
C ALA A 150 8.87 6.77 -0.48
N GLY A 151 8.07 7.78 -0.14
CA GLY A 151 7.29 7.83 1.11
C GLY A 151 5.79 8.01 0.88
N TYR A 152 5.11 8.57 1.87
CA TYR A 152 3.66 8.75 1.86
C TYR A 152 3.24 10.16 2.23
N ALA A 153 2.25 10.70 1.53
CA ALA A 153 1.44 11.80 2.03
C ALA A 153 0.33 11.22 2.91
N LEU A 154 0.20 11.74 4.13
CA LEU A 154 -0.84 11.43 5.10
C LEU A 154 -1.82 12.59 5.13
N SER A 155 -3.12 12.29 4.99
CA SER A 155 -4.23 13.20 5.29
C SER A 155 -5.12 12.55 6.33
N GLN A 156 -5.43 13.27 7.39
CA GLN A 156 -6.33 12.84 8.45
C GLN A 156 -7.34 13.95 8.76
N LYS A 157 -8.59 13.55 8.97
CA LYS A 157 -9.71 14.39 9.40
C LYS A 157 -10.36 13.71 10.59
N SER A 158 -10.51 14.42 11.70
CA SER A 158 -11.05 13.83 12.92
C SER A 158 -11.97 14.81 13.63
N TYR A 159 -13.12 14.32 14.08
CA TYR A 159 -14.02 15.06 14.96
C TYR A 159 -13.40 15.35 16.34
N PHE A 160 -12.40 14.56 16.77
CA PHE A 160 -11.87 14.60 18.13
C PHE A 160 -10.72 15.62 18.27
N GLU A 161 -10.83 16.53 19.24
CA GLU A 161 -9.90 17.66 19.46
C GLU A 161 -8.43 17.25 19.54
N SER A 162 -8.12 16.16 20.25
CA SER A 162 -6.74 15.71 20.46
C SER A 162 -6.06 15.21 19.18
N GLU A 163 -6.83 14.92 18.13
CA GLU A 163 -6.31 14.46 16.84
C GLU A 163 -6.46 15.53 15.77
N GLY A 164 -7.67 16.10 15.65
CA GLY A 164 -8.01 17.11 14.67
C GLY A 164 -7.63 16.73 13.23
N ASP A 165 -7.43 17.77 12.43
CA ASP A 165 -7.01 17.66 11.04
C ASP A 165 -5.47 17.63 10.95
N VAL A 166 -4.93 16.66 10.22
CA VAL A 166 -3.48 16.51 10.00
C VAL A 166 -3.18 16.30 8.53
N GLU A 167 -2.18 17.03 8.03
CA GLU A 167 -1.54 16.77 6.75
C GLU A 167 -0.04 16.60 6.99
N SER A 168 0.56 15.49 6.53
CA SER A 168 1.96 15.19 6.79
C SER A 168 2.63 14.44 5.64
N LYS A 169 3.96 14.51 5.59
CA LYS A 169 4.80 13.71 4.70
C LYS A 169 5.62 12.76 5.55
N LEU A 170 5.47 11.47 5.27
CA LEU A 170 6.20 10.39 5.93
C LEU A 170 7.29 9.86 5.02
N GLY A 171 8.40 9.44 5.62
CA GLY A 171 9.48 8.76 4.92
C GLY A 171 9.07 7.37 4.38
N PRO A 172 9.99 6.67 3.70
CA PRO A 172 9.78 5.30 3.26
C PRO A 172 9.50 4.37 4.43
N ALA A 173 8.45 3.56 4.31
CA ALA A 173 8.06 2.54 5.28
C ALA A 173 7.15 1.50 4.60
N VAL A 174 7.07 0.31 5.19
CA VAL A 174 6.04 -0.67 4.86
C VAL A 174 4.74 -0.26 5.56
N LEU A 175 3.61 -0.24 4.85
CA LEU A 175 2.31 -0.07 5.49
C LEU A 175 1.85 -1.42 6.02
N GLU A 176 1.58 -1.53 7.32
CA GLU A 176 1.09 -2.78 7.92
C GLU A 176 -0.21 -3.24 7.26
N ASP A 177 -1.14 -2.32 6.99
CA ASP A 177 -2.38 -2.62 6.26
C ASP A 177 -2.12 -3.21 4.86
N GLY A 178 -0.99 -2.85 4.23
CA GLY A 178 -0.55 -3.36 2.93
C GLY A 178 -0.20 -4.84 2.92
N LEU A 179 0.20 -5.41 4.07
CA LEU A 179 0.66 -6.80 4.19
C LEU A 179 -0.46 -7.80 3.88
N TRP A 180 -1.72 -7.45 4.14
CA TRP A 180 -2.87 -8.29 3.80
C TRP A 180 -2.95 -8.61 2.31
N ASN A 181 -2.72 -7.61 1.45
CA ASN A 181 -2.66 -7.83 0.00
C ASN A 181 -1.40 -8.60 -0.39
N GLN A 182 -0.25 -8.34 0.24
CA GLN A 182 0.99 -9.06 -0.06
C GLN A 182 0.88 -10.55 0.21
N ILE A 183 0.18 -10.94 1.29
CA ILE A 183 -0.11 -12.36 1.59
C ILE A 183 -0.87 -13.04 0.43
N ARG A 184 -1.79 -12.32 -0.25
CA ARG A 184 -2.59 -12.87 -1.36
C ARG A 184 -1.85 -12.84 -2.70
N LEU A 185 -0.96 -11.87 -2.89
CA LEU A 185 -0.25 -11.66 -4.14
C LEU A 185 1.02 -12.52 -4.22
N HIS A 186 1.92 -12.34 -3.25
CA HIS A 186 3.28 -12.89 -3.26
C HIS A 186 3.70 -13.21 -1.81
N PRO A 187 3.10 -14.23 -1.15
CA PRO A 187 3.38 -14.54 0.25
C PRO A 187 4.87 -14.86 0.51
N GLU A 188 5.59 -15.37 -0.48
CA GLU A 188 7.03 -15.62 -0.45
C GLU A 188 7.89 -14.34 -0.46
N ALA A 189 7.32 -13.22 -0.89
CA ALA A 189 7.97 -11.92 -0.95
C ALA A 189 7.66 -11.02 0.26
N LEU A 190 6.98 -11.56 1.29
CA LEU A 190 6.72 -10.82 2.52
C LEU A 190 8.04 -10.35 3.16
N PRO A 191 8.15 -9.08 3.57
CA PRO A 191 9.37 -8.56 4.17
C PRO A 191 9.66 -9.27 5.50
N THR A 192 10.92 -9.60 5.75
CA THR A 192 11.39 -10.20 7.01
C THR A 192 12.53 -9.39 7.61
N GLY A 193 12.89 -9.68 8.86
CA GLY A 193 13.93 -8.96 9.59
C GLY A 193 13.46 -7.60 10.12
N GLN A 194 14.42 -6.69 10.32
CA GLN A 194 14.13 -5.35 10.82
C GLN A 194 13.58 -4.46 9.70
N GLN A 195 12.43 -3.83 9.95
CA GLN A 195 11.75 -2.95 8.99
C GLN A 195 11.22 -1.71 9.70
N GLN A 196 11.06 -0.62 8.94
CA GLN A 196 10.23 0.51 9.36
C GLN A 196 8.80 0.28 8.87
N LEU A 197 7.86 0.10 9.81
CA LEU A 197 6.45 -0.06 9.53
C LEU A 197 5.66 1.18 9.95
N ILE A 198 4.69 1.58 9.14
CA ILE A 198 3.58 2.39 9.65
C ILE A 198 2.52 1.40 10.14
N PRO A 199 2.19 1.40 11.46
CA PRO A 199 1.22 0.45 11.99
C PRO A 199 -0.16 0.61 11.39
N SER A 200 -1.01 -0.42 11.56
CA SER A 200 -2.36 -0.41 11.02
C SER A 200 -3.11 0.88 11.37
N THR A 201 -3.77 1.46 10.37
CA THR A 201 -4.63 2.64 10.52
C THR A 201 -5.75 2.41 11.53
N ILE A 202 -6.33 1.21 11.58
CA ILE A 202 -7.36 0.84 12.57
C ILE A 202 -6.74 0.84 13.97
N TYR A 203 -5.60 0.15 14.15
CA TYR A 203 -4.91 0.11 15.44
C TYR A 203 -4.57 1.51 15.94
N CYS A 204 -3.93 2.33 15.11
CA CYS A 204 -3.55 3.69 15.49
C CYS A 204 -4.76 4.54 15.86
N ARG A 205 -5.86 4.42 15.11
CA ARG A 205 -7.09 5.14 15.40
C ARG A 205 -7.74 4.68 16.71
N LEU A 206 -7.85 3.37 16.95
CA LEU A 206 -8.51 2.82 18.14
C LEU A 206 -7.65 2.91 19.40
N GLN A 207 -6.33 3.10 19.27
CA GLN A 207 -5.41 3.27 20.40
C GLN A 207 -4.88 4.70 20.53
N HIS A 208 -5.37 5.64 19.72
CA HIS A 208 -4.92 7.03 19.66
C HIS A 208 -3.39 7.14 19.54
N GLN A 209 -2.82 6.36 18.63
CA GLN A 209 -1.37 6.30 18.37
C GLN A 209 -0.99 7.10 17.13
N PRO A 210 0.18 7.74 17.13
CA PRO A 210 0.62 8.51 15.98
C PRO A 210 0.92 7.60 14.79
N LEU A 211 0.44 8.00 13.61
CA LEU A 211 0.74 7.36 12.33
C LEU A 211 2.13 7.78 11.86
N ARG A 212 3.14 6.98 12.18
CA ARG A 212 4.54 7.24 11.81
C ARG A 212 5.31 5.93 11.57
N PRO A 213 6.37 5.98 10.74
CA PRO A 213 7.31 4.88 10.64
C PRO A 213 7.88 4.50 12.02
N THR A 214 7.73 3.23 12.37
CA THR A 214 8.09 2.64 13.67
C THR A 214 8.91 1.38 13.39
N PRO A 215 10.05 1.19 14.06
CA PRO A 215 10.83 -0.04 13.90
C PRO A 215 10.01 -1.25 14.35
N ALA A 216 10.07 -2.33 13.58
CA ALA A 216 9.47 -3.61 13.91
C ALA A 216 10.35 -4.75 13.39
N THR A 217 10.25 -5.92 14.02
CA THR A 217 10.88 -7.15 13.54
C THR A 217 9.80 -8.07 12.97
N LEU A 218 9.98 -8.51 11.73
CA LEU A 218 9.02 -9.34 11.00
C LEU A 218 9.62 -10.72 10.76
N SER A 219 8.84 -11.77 11.02
CA SER A 219 9.28 -13.15 10.85
C SER A 219 8.21 -13.99 10.16
N LEU A 220 8.67 -14.91 9.31
CA LEU A 220 7.85 -15.94 8.68
C LEU A 220 8.35 -17.30 9.15
N THR A 221 7.49 -18.08 9.81
CA THR A 221 7.80 -19.41 10.35
C THR A 221 6.71 -20.40 9.97
N ASP A 222 6.94 -21.69 10.18
CA ASP A 222 5.83 -22.66 10.14
C ASP A 222 4.79 -22.30 11.22
N ALA A 223 3.51 -22.46 10.86
CA ALA A 223 2.42 -22.25 11.80
C ALA A 223 2.33 -23.41 12.81
N PRO A 224 1.87 -23.15 14.05
CA PRO A 224 1.67 -24.22 15.03
C PRO A 224 0.76 -25.33 14.51
N VAL A 225 1.24 -26.58 14.63
CA VAL A 225 0.52 -27.78 14.19
C VAL A 225 -0.84 -27.87 14.90
N GLY A 226 -1.89 -28.20 14.16
CA GLY A 226 -3.23 -28.46 14.69
C GLY A 226 -4.10 -27.22 14.93
N ARG A 227 -3.57 -26.00 14.76
CA ARG A 227 -4.35 -24.76 14.94
C ARG A 227 -5.14 -24.33 13.70
N PHE A 228 -4.66 -24.68 12.51
CA PHE A 228 -5.20 -24.19 11.23
C PHE A 228 -5.60 -25.32 10.27
N GLY A 229 -5.95 -26.49 10.82
CA GLY A 229 -6.27 -27.70 10.06
C GLY A 229 -5.05 -28.56 9.74
N GLY A 230 -5.22 -29.54 8.83
CA GLY A 230 -4.18 -30.50 8.46
C GLY A 230 -3.23 -30.05 7.34
N ALA A 231 -3.48 -28.88 6.74
CA ALA A 231 -2.61 -28.31 5.72
C ALA A 231 -1.39 -27.63 6.35
N ALA A 232 -0.25 -27.66 5.67
CA ALA A 232 0.87 -26.82 6.03
C ALA A 232 0.45 -25.35 5.95
N ALA A 233 0.79 -24.58 6.97
CA ALA A 233 0.50 -23.16 7.06
C ALA A 233 1.73 -22.43 7.58
N LEU A 234 1.85 -21.14 7.25
CA LEU A 234 2.91 -20.28 7.75
C LEU A 234 2.32 -19.26 8.73
N ALA A 235 3.10 -18.89 9.74
CA ALA A 235 2.81 -17.81 10.66
C ALA A 235 3.70 -16.61 10.31
N TYR A 236 3.05 -15.49 9.99
CA TYR A 236 3.73 -14.21 9.79
C TYR A 236 3.50 -13.33 11.02
N THR A 237 4.58 -12.93 11.68
CA THR A 237 4.54 -12.21 12.96
C THR A 237 5.21 -10.86 12.84
N ILE A 238 4.55 -9.82 13.35
CA ILE A 238 5.09 -8.46 13.47
C ILE A 238 5.31 -8.18 14.95
N SER A 239 6.56 -7.89 15.33
CA SER A 239 6.92 -7.54 16.70
C SER A 239 7.35 -6.08 16.76
N TYR A 240 6.54 -5.26 17.42
CA TYR A 240 6.89 -3.89 17.76
C TYR A 240 7.67 -3.87 19.09
N PRO A 241 8.63 -2.94 19.27
CA PRO A 241 9.30 -2.73 20.55
C PRO A 241 8.29 -2.46 21.67
N ALA A 242 8.58 -2.98 22.87
CA ALA A 242 7.86 -2.58 24.07
C ALA A 242 7.99 -1.07 24.27
N ARG A 243 6.92 -0.45 24.73
CA ARG A 243 6.85 0.98 25.04
C ARG A 243 7.38 1.28 26.43
#